data_AF-A0A9P6VBH3-F1
#
_entry.id   AF-A0A9P6VBH3-F1
#
_cell.length_a   1.000
_cell.length_b   1.000
_cell.length_c   1.000
_cell.angle_alpha   90.00
_cell.angle_beta   90.00
_cell.angle_gamma   90.00
#
_symmetry.space_group_name_H-M   'P 1'
#
loop_
_entity.id
_entity.type
_entity.pdbx_description
1 polymer ?
#
loop_
_entity_poly.entity_id
_entity_poly.type
_entity_poly.pdbx_seq_one_letter_code
_entity_poly.pdbx_strand_id
1 'polypeptide(L)'
;MKFSALIALSVATAVAQAACPQKCPSVIDYVCGQNSQGIQHTFVNECAMTLKNCQISHEWTLISRGYCAGDLSKRGLFDGEILFPQPGCAQYCPDVLHPVCAKNKDGKEVTFANSCHLTTAVCEYPSMNWTQISSRTCSGDLN
;
A
#
# COMPACT_ATOMS: atom_id res chain seq x y z
N MET A 1 10.96 -65.10 30.42
CA MET A 1 10.18 -64.14 29.61
C MET A 1 11.02 -62.87 29.49
N LYS A 2 11.63 -62.61 28.32
CA LYS A 2 12.42 -61.41 28.07
C LYS A 2 11.72 -60.64 26.94
N PHE A 3 11.07 -59.54 27.28
CA PHE A 3 10.49 -58.63 26.29
C PHE A 3 11.58 -57.66 25.85
N SER A 4 12.10 -57.87 24.64
CA SER A 4 13.03 -56.94 23.99
C SER A 4 12.27 -55.71 23.54
N ALA A 5 12.52 -54.57 24.19
CA ALA A 5 12.01 -53.28 23.77
C ALA A 5 12.84 -52.76 22.58
N LEU A 6 12.21 -52.64 21.41
CA LEU A 6 12.76 -51.94 20.26
C LEU A 6 12.47 -50.45 20.44
N ILE A 7 13.51 -49.66 20.71
CA ILE A 7 13.43 -48.20 20.79
C ILE A 7 13.55 -47.66 19.36
N ALA A 8 12.45 -47.18 18.79
CA ALA A 8 12.44 -46.49 17.51
C ALA A 8 13.13 -45.13 17.67
N LEU A 9 14.31 -44.98 17.07
CA LEU A 9 15.06 -43.73 17.02
C LEU A 9 14.40 -42.82 15.95
N SER A 10 13.54 -41.90 16.38
CA SER A 10 12.98 -40.88 15.50
C SER A 10 14.07 -39.84 15.19
N VAL A 11 14.56 -39.82 13.95
CA VAL A 11 15.47 -38.79 13.45
C VAL A 11 14.67 -37.50 13.31
N ALA A 12 14.81 -36.59 14.28
CA ALA A 12 14.30 -35.24 14.17
C ALA A 12 15.15 -34.46 13.16
N THR A 13 14.72 -34.43 11.90
CA THR A 13 15.28 -33.52 10.90
C THR A 13 14.90 -32.10 11.29
N ALA A 14 15.82 -31.39 11.94
CA ALA A 14 15.70 -29.96 12.20
C ALA A 14 15.73 -29.21 10.86
N VAL A 15 14.55 -28.78 10.39
CA VAL A 15 14.44 -27.86 9.27
C VAL A 15 15.00 -26.53 9.77
N ALA A 16 16.19 -26.13 9.29
CA ALA A 16 16.74 -24.83 9.57
C ALA A 16 15.80 -23.77 8.98
N GLN A 17 14.98 -23.15 9.83
CA GLN A 17 14.14 -22.03 9.45
C GLN A 17 15.08 -20.93 8.93
N ALA A 18 15.07 -20.64 7.63
CA ALA A 18 15.87 -19.57 7.06
C ALA A 18 15.51 -18.26 7.78
N ALA A 19 16.48 -17.71 8.52
CA ALA A 19 16.27 -16.49 9.27
C ALA A 19 15.92 -15.34 8.33
N CYS A 20 14.91 -14.55 8.69
CA CYS A 20 14.44 -13.45 7.85
C CYS A 20 15.54 -12.41 7.62
N PRO A 21 15.69 -11.90 6.37
CA PRO A 21 16.67 -10.85 6.07
C PRO A 21 16.37 -9.60 6.90
N GLN A 22 17.32 -9.13 7.71
CA GLN A 22 17.05 -8.02 8.65
C GLN A 22 16.87 -6.65 7.98
N LYS A 23 17.30 -6.51 6.72
CA LYS A 23 17.30 -5.24 6.00
C LYS A 23 16.94 -5.44 4.54
N CYS A 24 16.25 -4.45 3.99
CA CYS A 24 16.00 -4.32 2.56
C CYS A 24 16.77 -3.13 1.98
N PRO A 25 17.15 -3.18 0.69
CA PRO A 25 17.67 -2.01 0.01
C PRO A 25 16.66 -0.87 0.05
N SER A 26 17.14 0.37 0.14
CA SER A 26 16.31 1.58 0.13
C SER A 26 15.79 1.95 -1.28
N VAL A 27 15.78 1.00 -2.21
CA VAL A 27 15.23 1.20 -3.55
C VAL A 27 13.72 1.28 -3.46
N ILE A 28 13.14 2.29 -4.11
CA ILE A 28 11.70 2.45 -4.23
C ILE A 28 11.29 1.81 -5.55
N ASP A 29 10.64 0.65 -5.47
CA ASP A 29 10.08 -0.09 -6.61
C ASP A 29 8.77 -0.74 -6.12
N TYR A 30 7.74 0.10 -5.99
CA TYR A 30 6.50 -0.29 -5.32
C TYR A 30 5.93 -1.59 -5.85
N VAL A 31 5.36 -2.40 -4.96
CA VAL A 31 4.64 -3.62 -5.33
C VAL A 31 3.35 -3.77 -4.54
N CYS A 32 2.35 -4.37 -5.18
CA CYS A 32 1.09 -4.68 -4.56
C CYS A 32 1.05 -6.14 -4.10
N GLY A 33 0.92 -6.35 -2.80
CA GLY A 33 0.69 -7.65 -2.20
C GLY A 33 -0.77 -7.83 -1.78
N GLN A 34 -1.31 -9.04 -1.90
CA GLN A 34 -2.64 -9.41 -1.41
C GLN A 34 -2.56 -10.58 -0.43
N ASN A 35 -3.33 -10.52 0.66
CA ASN A 35 -3.42 -11.60 1.62
C ASN A 35 -4.53 -12.62 1.32
N SER A 36 -4.54 -13.74 2.06
CA SER A 36 -5.55 -14.81 1.93
C SER A 36 -6.98 -14.36 2.22
N GLN A 37 -7.15 -13.24 2.91
CA GLN A 37 -8.44 -12.60 3.20
C GLN A 37 -8.85 -11.60 2.12
N GLY A 38 -8.05 -11.44 1.06
CA GLY A 38 -8.30 -10.49 -0.04
C GLY A 38 -7.86 -9.05 0.24
N ILE A 39 -7.21 -8.77 1.37
CA ILE A 39 -6.69 -7.44 1.71
C ILE A 39 -5.46 -7.15 0.88
N GLN A 40 -5.43 -5.98 0.23
CA GLN A 40 -4.30 -5.52 -0.57
C GLN A 40 -3.46 -4.46 0.17
N HIS A 41 -2.14 -4.49 0.00
CA HIS A 41 -1.20 -3.53 0.60
C HIS A 41 -0.03 -3.22 -0.33
N THR A 42 0.34 -1.94 -0.46
CA THR A 42 1.52 -1.53 -1.22
C THR A 42 2.76 -1.58 -0.35
N PHE A 43 3.75 -2.34 -0.79
CA PHE A 43 5.09 -2.37 -0.19
C PHE A 43 6.03 -1.46 -0.99
N VAL A 44 6.98 -0.83 -0.30
CA VAL A 44 7.98 0.06 -0.91
C VAL A 44 8.87 -0.63 -1.94
N ASN A 45 9.05 -1.95 -1.78
CA ASN A 45 9.65 -2.85 -2.74
C ASN A 45 9.30 -4.31 -2.40
N GLU A 46 9.64 -5.22 -3.31
CA GLU A 46 9.42 -6.66 -3.15
C GLU A 46 10.14 -7.23 -1.91
N CYS A 47 11.36 -6.77 -1.62
CA CYS A 47 12.08 -7.19 -0.42
C CYS A 47 11.29 -6.90 0.86
N ALA A 48 10.68 -5.72 0.97
CA ALA A 48 9.88 -5.34 2.12
C ALA A 48 8.65 -6.26 2.30
N MET A 49 8.04 -6.68 1.20
CA MET A 49 6.95 -7.67 1.21
C MET A 49 7.44 -9.04 1.68
N THR A 50 8.55 -9.53 1.13
CA THR A 50 9.15 -10.82 1.52
C THR A 50 9.58 -10.83 2.99
N LEU A 51 10.14 -9.71 3.46
CA LEU A 51 10.52 -9.55 4.86
C LEU A 51 9.29 -9.63 5.78
N LYS A 52 8.20 -8.95 5.41
CA LYS A 52 6.94 -9.00 6.15
C LYS A 52 6.39 -10.43 6.23
N ASN A 53 6.39 -11.15 5.10
CA ASN A 53 5.97 -12.55 5.05
C ASN A 53 6.78 -13.44 5.98
N CYS A 54 8.09 -13.21 6.03
CA CYS A 54 8.97 -13.99 6.88
C CYS A 54 8.76 -13.68 8.37
N GLN A 55 8.49 -12.42 8.73
CA GLN A 55 8.39 -11.99 10.13
C GLN A 55 7.05 -12.28 10.80
N ILE A 56 5.92 -12.09 10.09
CA ILE A 56 4.62 -11.92 10.75
C ILE A 56 3.61 -13.00 10.36
N SER A 57 3.67 -13.51 9.13
CA SER A 57 2.95 -14.69 8.61
C SER A 57 3.04 -14.62 7.08
N HIS A 58 3.17 -15.76 6.40
CA HIS A 58 3.35 -15.90 4.94
C HIS A 58 2.11 -15.53 4.11
N GLU A 59 1.51 -14.38 4.39
CA GLU A 59 0.18 -14.06 3.88
C GLU A 59 0.21 -13.24 2.61
N TRP A 60 1.26 -12.48 2.32
CA TRP A 60 1.27 -11.55 1.19
C TRP A 60 1.76 -12.20 -0.09
N THR A 61 0.89 -12.27 -1.09
CA THR A 61 1.24 -12.71 -2.45
C THR A 61 1.38 -11.49 -3.35
N LEU A 62 2.46 -11.40 -4.12
CA LEU A 62 2.61 -10.36 -5.14
C LEU A 62 1.52 -10.53 -6.21
N ILE A 63 0.68 -9.52 -6.39
CA ILE A 63 -0.38 -9.53 -7.41
C ILE A 63 -0.14 -8.51 -8.53
N SER A 64 0.64 -7.45 -8.29
CA SER A 64 1.05 -6.49 -9.32
C SER A 64 2.30 -5.73 -8.91
N ARG A 65 3.06 -5.23 -9.89
CA ARG A 65 4.03 -4.13 -9.66
C ARG A 65 3.28 -2.81 -9.52
N GLY A 66 3.89 -1.84 -8.83
CA GLY A 66 3.27 -0.57 -8.47
C GLY A 66 2.38 -0.65 -7.23
N TYR A 67 1.51 0.34 -7.06
CA TYR A 67 0.58 0.42 -5.93
C TYR A 67 -0.59 -0.54 -6.08
N CYS A 68 -1.18 -0.94 -4.95
CA CYS A 68 -2.47 -1.63 -4.96
C CYS A 68 -3.61 -0.73 -5.39
N ALA A 69 -4.64 -1.33 -5.99
CA ALA A 69 -5.84 -0.63 -6.44
C ALA A 69 -6.64 -0.03 -5.27
N GLY A 70 -6.54 -0.55 -4.04
CA GLY A 70 -7.19 0.01 -2.85
C GLY A 70 -6.28 0.85 -1.93
N ASP A 71 -4.96 0.91 -2.20
CA ASP A 71 -4.00 1.70 -1.39
C ASP A 71 -3.85 3.13 -1.95
N LEU A 72 -4.86 3.52 -2.70
CA LEU A 72 -5.20 4.82 -3.26
C LEU A 72 -5.52 5.90 -2.20
N SER A 73 -5.27 5.58 -0.93
CA SER A 73 -5.18 6.59 0.13
C SER A 73 -3.78 7.21 0.22
N LYS A 74 -2.75 6.58 -0.38
CA LYS A 74 -1.35 7.06 -0.38
C LYS A 74 -0.88 7.65 -1.70
N ARG A 75 -1.60 7.39 -2.79
CA ARG A 75 -1.72 8.31 -3.93
C ARG A 75 -3.05 8.99 -3.68
N GLY A 76 -3.16 10.29 -3.40
CA GLY A 76 -4.46 10.91 -3.06
C GLY A 76 -5.52 10.83 -4.18
N LEU A 77 -6.06 9.65 -4.48
CA LEU A 77 -6.66 9.34 -5.78
C LEU A 77 -7.50 8.05 -5.70
N PHE A 78 -8.76 8.15 -5.27
CA PHE A 78 -9.68 7.01 -5.06
C PHE A 78 -10.03 6.21 -6.34
N ASP A 79 -10.22 4.92 -6.10
CA ASP A 79 -10.68 3.75 -6.86
C ASP A 79 -11.26 3.97 -8.27
N GLY A 80 -10.53 3.50 -9.27
CA GLY A 80 -11.03 3.25 -10.62
C GLY A 80 -10.15 2.22 -11.32
N GLU A 81 -10.78 1.46 -12.21
CA GLU A 81 -10.17 0.56 -13.21
C GLU A 81 -8.91 1.18 -13.83
N ILE A 82 -8.04 0.40 -14.49
CA ILE A 82 -6.91 0.95 -15.25
C ILE A 82 -7.46 1.92 -16.32
N LEU A 83 -7.68 3.17 -15.92
CA LEU A 83 -8.09 4.25 -16.79
C LEU A 83 -6.79 4.96 -17.10
N PHE A 84 -6.41 4.77 -18.35
CA PHE A 84 -5.57 5.69 -19.09
C PHE A 84 -5.72 7.10 -18.52
N PRO A 85 -4.61 7.81 -18.31
CA PRO A 85 -4.68 9.18 -17.83
C PRO A 85 -5.74 9.96 -18.57
N GLN A 86 -6.70 10.54 -17.83
CA GLN A 86 -7.88 11.13 -18.44
C GLN A 86 -7.40 12.24 -19.40
N PRO A 87 -7.67 12.13 -20.72
CA PRO A 87 -7.14 13.07 -21.69
C PRO A 87 -7.55 14.49 -21.32
N GLY A 88 -6.57 15.37 -21.06
CA GLY A 88 -6.81 16.76 -20.65
C GLY A 88 -6.61 17.04 -19.15
N CYS A 89 -6.41 16.04 -18.30
CA CYS A 89 -6.05 16.24 -16.90
C CYS A 89 -4.52 16.26 -16.71
N ALA A 90 -4.04 17.06 -15.75
CA ALA A 90 -2.62 17.21 -15.47
C ALA A 90 -2.03 15.88 -14.97
N GLN A 91 -1.01 15.40 -15.70
CA GLN A 91 -0.37 14.10 -15.49
C GLN A 91 0.77 14.12 -14.49
N TYR A 92 1.33 15.31 -14.28
CA TYR A 92 2.47 15.52 -13.42
C TYR A 92 2.20 16.76 -12.59
N CYS A 93 2.40 16.60 -11.29
CA CYS A 93 2.44 17.72 -10.36
C CYS A 93 3.88 17.88 -9.85
N PRO A 94 4.33 19.12 -9.62
CA PRO A 94 5.63 19.33 -9.00
C PRO A 94 5.67 18.70 -7.60
N ASP A 95 6.83 18.19 -7.21
CA ASP A 95 7.11 17.65 -5.87
C ASP A 95 7.28 18.77 -4.83
N VAL A 96 6.32 19.71 -4.81
CA VAL A 96 6.25 20.80 -3.84
C VAL A 96 5.17 20.49 -2.81
N LEU A 97 5.54 20.52 -1.53
CA LEU A 97 4.61 20.32 -0.43
C LEU A 97 4.01 21.68 -0.04
N HIS A 98 2.77 21.92 -0.48
CA HIS A 98 1.98 23.09 -0.11
C HIS A 98 0.53 22.64 0.11
N PRO A 99 0.26 21.96 1.23
CA PRO A 99 -0.93 21.14 1.38
C PRO A 99 -2.22 21.97 1.37
N VAL A 100 -3.27 21.40 0.78
CA VAL A 100 -4.61 21.98 0.76
C VAL A 100 -5.63 20.95 1.21
N CYS A 101 -6.68 21.40 1.90
CA CYS A 101 -7.76 20.54 2.35
C CYS A 101 -8.96 20.72 1.43
N ALA A 102 -9.51 19.61 0.95
CA ALA A 102 -10.75 19.62 0.19
C ALA A 102 -11.74 18.60 0.73
N LYS A 103 -13.02 18.92 0.54
CA LYS A 103 -14.15 18.07 0.93
C LYS A 103 -14.91 17.61 -0.31
N ASN A 104 -15.27 16.33 -0.36
CA ASN A 104 -16.07 15.77 -1.44
C ASN A 104 -17.59 15.86 -1.14
N LYS A 105 -18.43 15.45 -2.10
CA LYS A 105 -19.89 15.40 -1.96
C LYS A 105 -20.39 14.54 -0.79
N ASP A 106 -19.61 13.54 -0.39
CA ASP A 106 -19.93 12.61 0.70
C ASP A 106 -19.54 13.17 2.07
N GLY A 107 -18.98 14.40 2.10
CA GLY A 107 -18.54 15.08 3.32
C GLY A 107 -17.17 14.66 3.82
N LYS A 108 -16.45 13.81 3.07
CA LYS A 108 -15.08 13.38 3.41
C LYS A 108 -14.07 14.49 3.13
N GLU A 109 -13.24 14.79 4.11
CA GLU A 109 -12.14 15.74 4.02
C GLU A 109 -10.82 15.00 3.74
N VAL A 110 -10.03 15.52 2.80
CA VAL A 110 -8.74 14.96 2.40
C VAL A 110 -7.71 16.07 2.19
N THR A 111 -6.52 15.89 2.76
CA THR A 111 -5.36 16.74 2.47
C THR A 111 -4.68 16.30 1.18
N PHE A 112 -4.60 17.20 0.21
CA PHE A 112 -3.82 17.04 -1.01
C PHE A 112 -2.45 17.67 -0.82
N ALA A 113 -1.39 17.05 -1.36
CA ALA A 113 -0.01 17.50 -1.16
C ALA A 113 0.25 18.93 -1.69
N ASN A 114 -0.46 19.31 -2.76
CA ASN A 114 -0.55 20.68 -3.25
C ASN A 114 -1.81 20.90 -4.09
N SER A 115 -2.02 22.14 -4.51
CA SER A 115 -3.16 22.52 -5.36
C SER A 115 -3.20 21.80 -6.70
N CYS A 116 -2.05 21.45 -7.29
CA CYS A 116 -2.03 20.68 -8.53
C CYS A 116 -2.67 19.30 -8.32
N HIS A 117 -2.33 18.60 -7.24
CA HIS A 117 -2.96 17.31 -6.93
C HIS A 117 -4.47 17.43 -6.71
N LEU A 118 -4.93 18.52 -6.08
CA LEU A 118 -6.38 18.78 -5.95
C LEU A 118 -7.03 19.03 -7.32
N THR A 119 -6.42 19.86 -8.17
CA THR A 119 -6.95 20.14 -9.51
C THR A 119 -6.99 18.88 -10.38
N THR A 120 -5.96 18.05 -10.32
CA THR A 120 -5.93 16.75 -10.98
C THR A 120 -7.09 15.88 -10.49
N ALA A 121 -7.31 15.79 -9.17
CA ALA A 121 -8.43 15.02 -8.62
C ALA A 121 -9.82 15.58 -9.03
N VAL A 122 -9.99 16.90 -9.14
CA VAL A 122 -11.22 17.53 -9.66
C VAL A 122 -11.46 17.14 -11.13
N CYS A 123 -10.40 17.13 -11.93
CA CYS A 123 -10.47 16.82 -13.35
C CYS A 123 -10.73 15.31 -13.60
N GLU A 124 -10.01 14.46 -12.87
CA GLU A 124 -10.08 13.00 -13.01
C GLU A 124 -11.37 12.42 -12.41
N TYR A 125 -11.90 13.06 -11.38
CA TYR A 125 -13.07 12.58 -10.64
C TYR A 125 -14.13 13.67 -10.47
N PRO A 126 -14.74 14.17 -11.57
CA PRO A 126 -15.75 15.22 -11.50
C PRO A 126 -16.97 14.79 -10.66
N SER A 127 -17.24 13.48 -10.58
CA SER A 127 -18.32 12.90 -9.78
C SER A 127 -18.12 13.02 -8.27
N MET A 128 -16.90 13.30 -7.80
CA MET A 128 -16.57 13.48 -6.39
C MET A 128 -16.87 14.90 -5.88
N ASN A 129 -16.99 15.87 -6.79
CA ASN A 129 -17.29 17.27 -6.47
C ASN A 129 -16.41 17.84 -5.36
N TRP A 130 -15.09 17.70 -5.52
CA TRP A 130 -14.11 18.22 -4.57
C TRP A 130 -14.20 19.75 -4.47
N THR A 131 -14.33 20.25 -3.24
CA THR A 131 -14.32 21.68 -2.94
C THR A 131 -13.19 21.96 -1.96
N GLN A 132 -12.25 22.85 -2.33
CA GLN A 132 -11.22 23.28 -1.39
C GLN A 132 -11.87 24.05 -0.24
N ILE A 133 -11.63 23.61 1.00
CA ILE A 133 -12.15 24.24 2.21
C ILE A 133 -11.06 24.94 3.02
N SER A 134 -9.78 24.63 2.78
CA SER A 134 -8.63 25.30 3.41
C SER A 134 -7.41 25.30 2.49
N SER A 135 -6.56 26.33 2.60
CA SER A 135 -5.23 26.41 1.96
C SER A 135 -4.12 25.75 2.80
N ARG A 136 -4.50 24.91 3.75
CA ARG A 136 -3.64 24.11 4.62
C ARG A 136 -4.18 22.69 4.71
N THR A 137 -3.51 21.82 5.46
CA THR A 137 -4.01 20.47 5.78
C THR A 137 -5.40 20.52 6.42
N CYS A 138 -6.13 19.41 6.35
CA CYS A 138 -7.39 19.25 7.06
C CYS A 138 -7.15 19.22 8.58
N SER A 139 -8.13 19.70 9.34
CA SER A 139 -8.01 19.83 10.81
C SER A 139 -7.77 18.50 11.52
N GLY A 140 -8.27 17.40 10.96
CA GLY A 140 -8.10 16.05 11.51
C GLY A 140 -6.70 15.45 11.34
N ASP A 141 -5.86 16.03 10.47
CA ASP A 141 -4.53 15.50 10.10
C ASP A 141 -3.40 16.07 10.99
N LEU A 142 -3.72 16.98 11.92
CA LEU A 142 -2.75 17.66 12.79
C LEU A 142 -2.56 16.98 14.17
N ASN A 143 -2.95 15.71 14.31
CA ASN A 143 -2.81 14.95 15.56
C ASN A 143 -1.54 14.11 15.60
#